data_AF-A0AAN7UC73-F1
#
_entry.id   AF-A0AAN7UC73-F1
#
_cell.length_a   1.000
_cell.length_b   1.000
_cell.length_c   1.000
_cell.angle_alpha   90.00
_cell.angle_beta   90.00
_cell.angle_gamma   90.00
#
_symmetry.space_group_name_H-M   'P 1'
#
loop_
_entity.id
_entity.type
_entity.pdbx_description
1 polymer ?
#
loop_
_entity_poly.entity_id
_entity_poly.type
_entity_poly.pdbx_seq_one_letter_code
_entity_poly.pdbx_strand_id
1 'polypeptide(L)'
;MQQGLAFLLTSTVAAVSACTIPGGPALSNNITEPFALKLQNASNPEVHNHFLNIWDWGGGDQHLFVSPSGNSTKELQLINGVITLSNTFWDPPRRAVINGEVCCA
;
A
#
# COMPACT_ATOMS: atom_id res chain seq x y z
N MET A 1 12.59 37.21 25.72
CA MET A 1 12.32 35.87 25.15
C MET A 1 11.69 36.04 23.76
N GLN A 2 12.44 36.54 22.77
CA GLN A 2 11.88 36.86 21.43
C GLN A 2 12.60 36.13 20.28
N GLN A 3 13.73 35.48 20.56
CA GLN A 3 14.62 34.91 19.54
C GLN A 3 14.35 33.42 19.24
N GLY A 4 13.59 32.72 20.10
CA GLY A 4 13.33 31.29 19.95
C GLY A 4 12.26 30.94 18.92
N LEU A 5 11.28 31.82 18.72
CA LEU A 5 10.15 31.55 17.83
C LEU A 5 10.57 31.58 16.34
N ALA A 6 11.44 32.52 15.97
CA ALA A 6 11.94 32.65 14.60
C ALA A 6 12.70 31.41 14.12
N PHE A 7 13.47 30.76 15.01
CA PHE A 7 14.24 29.56 14.68
C PHE A 7 13.35 28.32 14.45
N LEU A 8 12.22 28.22 15.16
CA LEU A 8 11.22 27.17 15.01
C LEU A 8 10.41 27.28 13.71
N LEU A 9 10.18 28.50 13.21
CA LEU A 9 9.49 28.73 11.94
C LEU A 9 10.36 28.45 10.72
N THR A 10 11.69 28.58 10.83
CA THR A 10 12.60 28.32 9.70
C THR A 10 12.84 26.83 9.43
N SER A 11 12.73 25.97 10.47
CA SER A 11 12.97 24.53 10.33
C SER A 11 11.80 23.78 9.67
N THR A 12 10.57 24.28 9.78
CA THR A 12 9.38 23.64 9.19
C THR A 12 9.26 23.87 7.69
N VAL A 13 9.76 25.00 7.16
CA VAL A 13 9.74 25.30 5.72
C VAL A 13 10.72 24.41 4.95
N ALA A 14 11.89 24.08 5.52
CA ALA A 14 12.88 23.21 4.89
C ALA A 14 12.37 21.77 4.67
N ALA A 15 11.52 21.27 5.57
CA ALA A 15 10.99 19.90 5.50
C ALA A 15 9.99 19.69 4.35
N VAL A 16 9.20 20.72 4.00
CA VAL A 16 8.23 20.64 2.90
C VAL A 16 8.87 20.87 1.52
N SER A 17 9.99 21.61 1.46
CA SER A 17 10.73 21.86 0.21
C SER A 17 11.62 20.68 -0.21
N ALA A 18 11.81 19.67 0.65
CA ALA A 18 12.59 18.47 0.33
C ALA A 18 11.79 17.38 -0.40
N CYS A 19 10.47 17.54 -0.54
CA CYS A 19 9.63 16.63 -1.32
C CYS A 19 9.72 17.00 -2.81
N THR A 20 10.78 16.56 -3.49
CA THR A 20 10.79 16.52 -4.96
C THR A 20 10.05 15.29 -5.42
N ILE A 21 9.12 15.42 -6.38
CA ILE A 21 8.59 14.25 -7.10
C ILE A 21 9.81 13.52 -7.68
N PRO A 22 10.00 12.22 -7.38
CA PRO A 22 11.15 11.49 -7.88
C PRO A 22 11.18 11.56 -9.41
N GLY A 23 12.15 12.28 -9.98
CA GLY A 23 12.32 12.43 -11.43
C GLY A 23 12.92 11.20 -12.13
N GLY A 24 12.73 10.02 -11.53
CA GLY A 24 13.27 8.76 -12.03
C GLY A 24 12.49 8.25 -13.25
N PRO A 25 13.02 7.19 -13.92
CA PRO A 25 12.28 6.49 -14.94
C PRO A 25 10.93 5.99 -14.38
N ALA A 26 9.92 5.88 -15.25
CA ALA A 26 8.62 5.35 -14.87
C ALA A 26 8.79 4.00 -14.18
N LEU A 27 8.21 3.85 -12.99
CA LEU A 27 8.22 2.58 -12.26
C LEU A 27 7.45 1.53 -13.08
N SER A 28 7.95 0.30 -13.06
CA SER A 28 7.28 -0.82 -13.71
C SER A 28 5.90 -1.03 -13.09
N ASN A 29 4.89 -1.24 -13.94
CA ASN A 29 3.57 -1.71 -13.51
C ASN A 29 3.54 -3.21 -13.23
N ASN A 30 4.71 -3.86 -13.20
CA ASN A 30 4.87 -5.28 -12.96
C ASN A 30 5.92 -5.52 -11.87
N ILE A 31 5.53 -6.24 -10.83
CA ILE A 31 6.37 -6.81 -9.77
C ILE A 31 5.97 -8.29 -9.68
N THR A 32 6.75 -9.14 -10.36
CA THR A 32 6.51 -10.59 -10.41
C THR A 32 7.03 -11.32 -9.19
N GLU A 33 7.97 -10.71 -8.46
CA GLU A 33 8.47 -11.25 -7.20
C GLU A 33 7.39 -11.15 -6.12
N PRO A 34 7.16 -12.21 -5.33
CA PRO A 34 6.21 -12.20 -4.23
C PRO A 34 6.50 -11.09 -3.21
N PHE A 35 5.48 -10.30 -2.86
CA PHE A 35 5.58 -9.28 -1.82
C PHE A 35 4.39 -9.26 -0.85
N ALA A 36 4.54 -8.50 0.23
CA ALA A 36 3.49 -8.17 1.18
C ALA A 36 3.31 -6.65 1.25
N LEU A 37 2.10 -6.21 1.58
CA LEU A 37 1.79 -4.80 1.74
C LEU A 37 1.81 -4.42 3.22
N LYS A 38 2.45 -3.29 3.54
CA LYS A 38 2.53 -2.76 4.89
C LYS A 38 2.00 -1.34 4.92
N LEU A 39 1.09 -1.05 5.85
CA LEU A 39 0.50 0.26 6.03
C LEU A 39 1.49 1.21 6.71
N GLN A 40 1.70 2.39 6.13
CA GLN A 40 2.61 3.40 6.66
C GLN A 40 1.82 4.66 7.01
N ASN A 41 1.19 4.66 8.19
CA ASN A 41 0.49 5.83 8.72
C ASN A 41 1.10 6.28 10.06
N ALA A 42 2.06 7.22 10.03
CA ALA A 42 2.75 7.66 11.25
C ALA A 42 1.83 8.43 12.23
N SER A 43 0.73 9.00 11.75
CA SER A 43 -0.24 9.76 12.55
C SER A 43 -1.23 8.88 13.30
N ASN A 44 -1.43 7.63 12.86
CA ASN A 44 -2.27 6.65 13.55
C ASN A 44 -1.45 5.41 13.93
N PRO A 45 -0.88 5.38 15.15
CA PRO A 45 -0.05 4.27 15.62
C PRO A 45 -0.76 2.92 15.66
N GLU A 46 -2.08 2.90 15.83
CA GLU A 46 -2.87 1.65 15.98
C GLU A 46 -2.87 0.81 14.71
N VAL A 47 -2.69 1.45 13.55
CA VAL A 47 -2.65 0.78 12.24
C VAL A 47 -1.28 0.92 11.57
N HIS A 48 -0.37 1.69 12.16
CA HIS A 48 0.97 1.90 11.63
C HIS A 48 1.79 0.61 11.65
N ASN A 49 2.48 0.30 10.56
CA ASN A 49 3.26 -0.93 10.38
C ASN A 49 2.44 -2.23 10.40
N HIS A 50 1.11 -2.16 10.38
CA HIS A 50 0.30 -3.35 10.17
C HIS A 50 0.41 -3.82 8.72
N PHE A 51 0.43 -5.14 8.53
CA PHE A 51 0.37 -5.75 7.21
C PHE A 51 -1.07 -5.81 6.71
N LEU A 52 -1.22 -5.72 5.39
CA LEU A 52 -2.48 -6.05 4.74
C LEU A 52 -2.52 -7.55 4.46
N ASN A 53 -3.49 -8.19 5.07
CA ASN A 53 -3.84 -9.59 4.93
C ASN A 53 -4.91 -9.75 3.84
N ILE A 54 -5.13 -10.99 3.39
CA ILE A 54 -6.16 -11.33 2.41
C ILE A 54 -7.29 -12.13 3.05
N TRP A 55 -8.52 -11.88 2.60
CA TRP A 55 -9.66 -12.73 2.92
C TRP A 55 -10.60 -12.76 1.72
N ASP A 56 -11.10 -13.95 1.36
CA ASP A 56 -12.20 -14.11 0.44
C ASP A 56 -13.49 -13.55 1.09
N TRP A 57 -14.05 -12.49 0.49
CA TRP A 57 -15.29 -11.84 0.95
C TRP A 57 -16.39 -11.94 -0.13
N GLY A 58 -16.34 -12.96 -0.99
CA GLY A 58 -17.30 -13.11 -2.09
C GLY A 58 -16.87 -12.37 -3.37
N GLY A 59 -17.60 -12.59 -4.46
CA GLY A 59 -17.32 -11.97 -5.77
C GLY A 59 -16.10 -12.52 -6.53
N GLY A 60 -15.32 -13.42 -5.93
CA GLY A 60 -14.13 -14.05 -6.55
C GLY A 60 -12.82 -13.30 -6.30
N ASP A 61 -12.90 -12.06 -5.83
CA ASP A 61 -11.76 -11.22 -5.46
C ASP A 61 -11.22 -11.54 -4.05
N GLN A 62 -9.96 -11.19 -3.80
CA GLN A 62 -9.34 -11.24 -2.48
C GLN A 62 -9.36 -9.84 -1.87
N HIS A 63 -10.05 -9.67 -0.75
CA HIS A 63 -10.12 -8.36 -0.11
C HIS A 63 -8.92 -8.15 0.82
N LEU A 64 -8.32 -6.96 0.75
CA LEU A 64 -7.20 -6.58 1.61
C LEU A 64 -7.73 -6.03 2.94
N PHE A 65 -7.35 -6.68 4.04
CA PHE A 65 -7.73 -6.32 5.41
C PHE A 65 -6.51 -5.93 6.23
N VAL A 66 -6.67 -4.99 7.16
CA VAL A 66 -5.60 -4.65 8.11
C VAL A 66 -5.50 -5.76 9.15
N SER A 67 -4.28 -6.26 9.41
CA SER A 67 -4.00 -7.18 10.51
C SER A 67 -4.58 -6.64 11.83
N PRO A 68 -5.22 -7.47 12.67
CA PRO A 68 -5.21 -8.94 12.68
C PRO A 68 -6.27 -9.62 11.80
N SER A 69 -7.12 -8.89 11.09
CA SER A 69 -8.17 -9.47 10.26
C SER A 69 -7.60 -10.14 9.01
N GLY A 70 -8.20 -11.23 8.56
CA GLY A 70 -7.78 -11.98 7.36
C GLY A 70 -6.52 -12.83 7.54
N ASN A 71 -6.13 -13.51 6.47
CA ASN A 71 -4.95 -14.37 6.44
C ASN A 71 -3.72 -13.62 5.97
N SER A 72 -2.60 -13.77 6.69
CA SER A 72 -1.32 -13.20 6.29
C SER A 72 -0.85 -13.76 4.96
N THR A 73 -0.39 -12.89 4.07
CA THR A 73 0.15 -13.27 2.76
C THR A 73 1.43 -12.52 2.43
N LYS A 74 2.30 -13.18 1.68
CA LYS A 74 3.49 -12.60 1.04
C LYS A 74 3.57 -12.95 -0.43
N GLU A 75 2.47 -13.43 -0.99
CA GLU A 75 2.37 -14.00 -2.33
C GLU A 75 1.70 -13.04 -3.32
N LEU A 76 1.63 -11.75 -2.97
CA LEU A 76 1.08 -10.73 -3.84
C LEU A 76 2.07 -10.43 -4.97
N GLN A 77 1.52 -10.21 -6.15
CA GLN A 77 2.23 -9.74 -7.33
C GLN A 77 1.53 -8.48 -7.85
N LEU A 78 2.27 -7.64 -8.58
CA LEU A 78 1.72 -6.52 -9.32
C LEU A 78 1.80 -6.91 -10.80
N ILE A 79 0.66 -7.00 -11.48
CA ILE A 79 0.58 -7.38 -12.88
C ILE A 79 -0.26 -6.34 -13.61
N ASN A 80 0.35 -5.63 -14.56
CA ASN A 80 -0.28 -4.55 -15.32
C ASN A 80 -0.99 -3.51 -14.42
N GLY A 81 -0.39 -3.20 -13.27
CA GLY A 81 -0.93 -2.23 -12.30
C GLY A 81 -2.02 -2.78 -11.37
N VAL A 82 -2.33 -4.08 -11.45
CA VAL A 82 -3.31 -4.74 -10.57
C VAL A 82 -2.56 -5.62 -9.57
N ILE A 83 -2.90 -5.50 -8.29
CA ILE A 83 -2.39 -6.39 -7.25
C ILE A 83 -3.15 -7.71 -7.37
N THR A 84 -2.43 -8.82 -7.51
CA THR A 84 -3.03 -10.14 -7.70
C THR A 84 -2.42 -11.14 -6.74
N LEU A 85 -3.23 -12.09 -6.29
CA LEU A 85 -2.73 -13.31 -5.68
C LEU A 85 -2.29 -14.25 -6.81
N SER A 86 -1.06 -14.76 -6.72
CA SER A 86 -0.33 -15.51 -7.76
C SER A 86 -1.17 -16.20 -8.85
N ASN A 87 -0.79 -15.93 -10.10
CA ASN A 87 -1.34 -16.56 -11.30
C ASN A 87 -1.02 -18.08 -11.42
N THR A 88 -0.12 -18.61 -10.58
CA THR A 88 0.29 -20.02 -10.65
C THR A 88 -0.83 -20.98 -10.25
N PHE A 89 -1.80 -20.51 -9.45
CA PHE A 89 -2.86 -21.35 -8.91
C PHE A 89 -4.27 -20.97 -9.40
N TRP A 90 -4.44 -19.81 -10.04
CA TRP A 90 -5.74 -19.26 -10.42
C TRP A 90 -5.67 -18.63 -11.82
N ASP A 91 -6.52 -19.10 -12.74
CA ASP A 91 -6.73 -18.52 -14.07
C ASP A 91 -8.22 -18.14 -14.25
N PRO A 92 -8.56 -16.85 -14.33
CA PRO A 92 -7.66 -15.69 -14.24
C PRO A 92 -7.11 -15.48 -12.81
N PRO A 93 -5.98 -14.77 -12.66
CA PRO A 93 -5.41 -14.45 -11.36
C PRO A 93 -6.41 -13.68 -10.50
N ARG A 94 -6.55 -14.05 -9.23
CA ARG A 94 -7.48 -13.35 -8.32
C ARG A 94 -6.93 -11.98 -7.98
N ARG A 95 -7.77 -10.95 -8.16
CA ARG A 95 -7.39 -9.57 -7.86
C ARG A 95 -7.49 -9.32 -6.37
N ALA A 96 -6.55 -8.53 -5.85
CA ALA A 96 -6.57 -8.05 -4.48
C ALA A 96 -7.11 -6.61 -4.44
N VAL A 97 -8.19 -6.36 -3.71
CA VAL A 97 -8.93 -5.08 -3.72
C VAL A 97 -9.04 -4.48 -2.32
N ILE A 98 -8.95 -3.14 -2.22
CA ILE A 98 -9.15 -2.40 -0.96
C ILE A 98 -10.57 -1.83 -0.96
N ASN A 99 -11.49 -2.55 -0.32
CA ASN A 99 -12.90 -2.17 -0.13
C ASN A 99 -13.74 -2.02 -1.43
N GLY A 100 -14.88 -2.72 -1.50
CA GLY A 100 -15.76 -2.77 -2.68
C GLY A 100 -15.24 -3.73 -3.75
N GLU A 101 -16.01 -4.79 -4.03
CA GLU A 101 -15.76 -5.75 -5.11
C GLU A 101 -15.53 -5.01 -6.44
N VAL A 102 -14.62 -5.49 -7.29
CA VAL A 102 -14.65 -5.10 -8.70
C VAL A 102 -15.50 -6.13 -9.44
N CYS A 103 -16.79 -6.17 -9.08
CA CYS A 103 -17.77 -6.95 -9.82
C CYS A 103 -17.99 -6.29 -11.19
N CYS A 104 -17.61 -7.02 -12.24
CA CYS A 104 -18.08 -6.89 -13.62
C CYS A 104 -18.12 -5.46 -14.20
N ALA A 105 -17.08 -5.10 -14.95
CA ALA A 105 -17.17 -4.08 -16.01
C ALA A 105 -17.18 -4.78 -17.37
#